data_AF-A0A094KAZ6-F1
#
_entry.id   AF-A0A094KAZ6-F1
#
_cell.length_a   1.000
_cell.length_b   1.000
_cell.length_c   1.000
_cell.angle_alpha   90.00
_cell.angle_beta   90.00
_cell.angle_gamma   90.00
#
_symmetry.space_group_name_H-M   'P 1'
#
loop_
_entity.id
_entity.type
_entity.pdbx_description
1 polymer ?
#
loop_
_entity_poly.entity_id
_entity_poly.type
_entity_poly.pdbx_seq_one_letter_code
_entity_poly.pdbx_strand_id
1 'polypeptide(L)' 'MMAVLKEAATKQKLVQERKEYLIDFLIDHEVYEAPDGRQLYELPLAELERMYIALRCKIGREMSQTRS' A
#
# COMPACT_ATOMS: atom_id res chain seq x y z
N MET A 1 -28.00 -17.00 0.82
CA MET A 1 -27.03 -16.88 -0.29
C MET A 1 -26.79 -15.43 -0.73
N MET A 2 -27.84 -14.59 -0.89
CA MET A 2 -27.68 -13.18 -1.33
C MET A 2 -26.92 -12.25 -0.36
N ALA A 3 -26.98 -12.49 0.95
CA ALA A 3 -26.27 -11.66 1.94
C ALA A 3 -24.73 -11.86 1.89
N VAL A 4 -24.27 -13.11 1.71
CA VAL A 4 -22.84 -13.47 1.66
C VAL A 4 -22.15 -12.86 0.44
N LEU A 5 -22.84 -12.79 -0.70
CA LEU A 5 -22.31 -12.19 -1.93
C LEU A 5 -22.12 -10.67 -1.78
N LYS A 6 -23.04 -9.98 -1.09
CA LYS A 6 -22.92 -8.54 -0.81
C LYS A 6 -21.73 -8.24 0.10
N GLU A 7 -21.54 -9.05 1.15
CA GLU A 7 -20.42 -8.88 2.08
C GLU A 7 -19.07 -9.08 1.39
N ALA A 8 -18.94 -10.12 0.55
CA ALA A 8 -17.74 -10.37 -0.23
C ALA A 8 -17.43 -9.21 -1.20
N ALA A 9 -18.45 -8.66 -1.88
CA ALA A 9 -18.29 -7.54 -2.80
C ALA A 9 -17.82 -6.26 -2.06
N THR A 10 -18.39 -5.96 -0.90
CA THR A 10 -17.95 -4.83 -0.07
C THR A 10 -16.50 -5.01 0.39
N LYS A 11 -16.13 -6.22 0.81
CA LYS A 11 -14.77 -6.52 1.22
C LYS A 11 -13.77 -6.35 0.07
N GLN A 12 -14.12 -6.83 -1.13
CA GLN A 12 -13.30 -6.64 -2.33
C GLN A 12 -13.13 -5.16 -2.68
N LYS A 13 -14.21 -4.38 -2.59
CA LYS A 13 -14.16 -2.92 -2.80
C LYS A 13 -13.20 -2.24 -1.82
N LEU A 14 -13.32 -2.55 -0.52
CA LEU A 14 -12.44 -1.99 0.51
C LEU A 14 -10.96 -2.38 0.29
N VAL A 15 -10.71 -3.62 -0.11
CA VAL A 15 -9.35 -4.07 -0.46
C VAL A 15 -8.81 -3.26 -1.64
N GLN A 16 -9.63 -3.03 -2.66
CA GLN A 16 -9.22 -2.29 -3.85
C GLN A 16 -8.93 -0.81 -3.53
N GLU A 17 -9.83 -0.13 -2.81
CA GLU A 17 -9.63 1.25 -2.34
C GLU A 17 -8.35 1.38 -1.51
N ARG A 18 -8.06 0.36 -0.66
CA ARG A 18 -6.83 0.34 0.13
C ARG A 18 -5.59 0.15 -0.75
N LYS A 19 -5.64 -0.73 -1.76
CA LYS A 19 -4.54 -0.91 -2.70
C LYS A 19 -4.24 0.38 -3.44
N GLU A 20 -5.27 1.04 -3.99
CA GLU A 20 -5.13 2.32 -4.72
C GLU A 20 -4.45 3.38 -3.85
N TYR A 21 -4.94 3.60 -2.64
CA TYR A 21 -4.33 4.54 -1.70
C TYR A 21 -2.84 4.26 -1.44
N LEU A 22 -2.47 2.98 -1.27
CA LEU A 22 -1.08 2.60 -1.00
C LEU A 22 -0.20 2.77 -2.23
N ILE A 23 -0.72 2.46 -3.42
CA ILE A 23 0.00 2.63 -4.69
C ILE A 23 0.25 4.11 -4.96
N ASP A 24 -0.78 4.95 -4.83
CA ASP A 24 -0.67 6.40 -5.02
C ASP A 24 0.40 6.98 -4.07
N PHE A 25 0.35 6.62 -2.79
CA PHE A 25 1.36 7.05 -1.82
C PHE A 25 2.78 6.62 -2.22
N LEU A 26 2.96 5.39 -2.69
CA LEU A 26 4.28 4.88 -3.09
C LEU A 26 4.80 5.62 -4.33
N ILE A 27 3.94 5.86 -5.31
CA ILE A 27 4.26 6.62 -6.53
C ILE A 27 4.63 8.06 -6.20
N ASP A 28 3.88 8.72 -5.31
CA ASP A 28 4.17 10.09 -4.84
C ASP A 28 5.55 10.21 -4.17
N HIS A 29 6.10 9.10 -3.67
CA HIS A 29 7.42 9.01 -3.08
C HIS A 29 8.44 8.28 -3.99
N GLU A 30 8.18 8.29 -5.30
CA GLU A 30 9.08 7.78 -6.35
C GLU A 30 9.38 6.27 -6.26
N VAL A 31 8.49 5.49 -5.64
CA VAL A 31 8.55 4.03 -5.63
C VAL A 31 7.58 3.48 -6.66
N TYR A 32 8.12 2.90 -7.73
CA TYR A 32 7.33 2.39 -8.87
C TYR A 32 7.24 0.86 -8.94
N GLU A 33 8.16 0.16 -8.28
CA GLU A 33 8.26 -1.30 -8.31
C GLU A 33 8.69 -1.87 -6.96
N ALA A 34 8.35 -3.12 -6.73
CA ALA A 34 8.86 -3.88 -5.60
C ALA A 34 10.34 -4.24 -5.79
N PRO A 35 11.06 -4.58 -4.70
CA PRO A 35 12.47 -4.99 -4.78
C PRO A 35 12.74 -6.23 -5.66
N ASP A 36 11.71 -7.02 -5.95
CA ASP A 36 11.79 -8.18 -6.84
C ASP A 36 11.46 -7.84 -8.31
N GLY A 37 11.27 -6.57 -8.64
CA GLY A 37 11.00 -6.06 -10.00
C GLY A 37 9.53 -6.14 -10.43
N ARG A 38 8.61 -6.61 -9.57
CA ARG A 38 7.17 -6.59 -9.87
C ARG A 38 6.61 -5.17 -9.77
N GLN A 39 5.69 -4.84 -10.68
CA GLN A 39 4.98 -3.56 -10.65
C GLN A 39 4.01 -3.51 -9.47
N LEU A 40 3.77 -2.32 -8.90
CA LEU A 40 2.93 -2.18 -7.70
C LEU A 40 1.51 -2.73 -7.87
N TYR A 41 0.94 -2.60 -9.07
CA TYR A 41 -0.41 -3.11 -9.38
C TYR A 41 -0.51 -4.64 -9.33
N GLU A 42 0.61 -5.35 -9.49
CA GLU A 42 0.71 -6.80 -9.47
C GLU A 42 0.83 -7.35 -8.03
N LEU A 43 1.08 -6.49 -7.05
CA LEU A 43 1.31 -6.90 -5.67
C LEU A 43 0.00 -7.17 -4.93
N PRO A 44 -0.04 -8.17 -4.03
CA PRO A 44 -1.14 -8.34 -3.10
C PRO A 44 -1.13 -7.20 -2.05
N LEU A 45 -2.31 -6.93 -1.47
CA LEU A 45 -2.46 -5.84 -0.49
C LEU A 45 -1.43 -5.91 0.65
N ALA A 46 -1.18 -7.10 1.20
CA ALA A 46 -0.23 -7.29 2.30
C ALA A 46 1.22 -6.90 1.93
N GLU A 47 1.61 -7.02 0.67
CA GLU A 47 2.94 -6.60 0.21
C GLU A 47 3.01 -5.07 0.08
N LEU A 48 1.98 -4.45 -0.50
CA LEU A 48 1.85 -2.99 -0.56
C LEU A 48 1.89 -2.36 0.83
N GLU A 49 1.20 -2.95 1.81
CA GLU A 49 1.20 -2.47 3.19
C GLU A 49 2.59 -2.55 3.83
N ARG A 50 3.35 -3.62 3.58
CA ARG A 50 4.73 -3.75 4.08
C ARG A 50 5.63 -2.67 3.49
N MET A 51 5.54 -2.44 2.18
CA MET A 51 6.31 -1.40 1.49
C MET A 51 5.97 -0.01 2.05
N TYR A 52 4.68 0.29 2.19
CA TYR A 52 4.19 1.53 2.76
C TYR A 52 4.72 1.78 4.18
N ILE A 53 4.62 0.78 5.07
CA ILE A 53 5.10 0.88 6.45
C ILE A 53 6.62 1.14 6.47
N ALA A 54 7.38 0.40 5.68
CA ALA A 54 8.83 0.55 5.61
C ALA A 54 9.21 1.99 5.19
N LEU A 55 8.53 2.54 4.18
CA LEU A 55 8.77 3.89 3.69
C LEU A 55 8.37 4.96 4.71
N ARG A 56 7.18 4.82 5.33
CA ARG A 56 6.74 5.72 6.41
C ARG A 56 7.71 5.74 7.58
N CYS A 57 8.26 4.60 7.96
CA CYS A 57 9.28 4.51 8.99
C CYS A 57 10.61 5.17 8.57
N LYS A 58 11.02 5.04 7.30
CA LYS A 58 12.20 5.72 6.76
C LYS A 58 12.05 7.24 6.85
N ILE A 59 10.95 7.78 6.33
CA ILE A 59 10.62 9.21 6.39
C ILE A 59 10.60 9.69 7.85
N GLY A 60 9.95 8.94 8.74
CA GLY A 60 9.92 9.24 10.17
C GLY A 60 11.31 9.38 10.80
N ARG A 61 12.23 8.47 10.48
CA ARG A 61 13.62 8.51 10.97
C ARG A 61 14.39 9.71 10.40
N GLU A 62 14.26 9.98 9.11
CA GLU A 62 14.91 11.11 8.44
C GLU A 62 14.46 12.45 9.05
N MET A 63 13.16 12.62 9.30
CA MET A 63 12.63 13.82 9.97
C MET A 63 13.16 13.98 11.41
N SER A 64 13.36 12.89 12.14
CA SER A 64 13.94 12.95 13.49
C SER A 64 15.42 13.33 13.47
N GLN A 65 16.17 12.93 12.44
CA GLN A 65 17.59 13.25 12.29
C GLN A 65 17.83 14.72 11.92
N THR A 66 16.98 15.29 11.05
CA THR A 66 17.10 16.70 10.61
C THR A 66 16.76 17.71 11.71
N ARG A 67 16.13 17.27 12.82
CA ARG A 67 15.74 18.14 13.95
C ARG A 67 16.78 18.19 15.09
N SER A 68 17.90 17.47 14.97
CA SER A 68 19.00 17.46 15.94
C SER A 68 20.19 18.28 15.47
#